data_AF-A0A958M3A2-F1
#
_entry.id   AF-A0A958M3A2-F1
#
_cell.length_a   1.000
_cell.length_b   1.000
_cell.length_c   1.000
_cell.angle_alpha   90.00
_cell.angle_beta   90.00
_cell.angle_gamma   90.00
#
_symmetry.space_group_name_H-M   'P 1'
#
loop_
_entity.id
_entity.type
_entity.pdbx_description
1 polymer ?
#
loop_
_entity_poly.entity_id
_entity_poly.type
_entity_poly.pdbx_seq_one_letter_code
_entity_poly.pdbx_strand_id
1 'polypeptide(L)'
;MKTSTHQHGNKFSSFFCNLFGHHYVVSKKVTQHIKEYKCIHCQKEVTTDVSGKLSALTPQMQEINSTLEDMYHKRKNRVVHQVA
;
A
#
# COMPACT_ATOMS: atom_id res chain seq x y z
N MET A 1 -6.10 23.45 -1.72
CA MET A 1 -7.21 22.48 -1.69
C MET A 1 -7.10 21.69 -0.39
N LYS A 2 -8.06 21.83 0.54
CA LYS A 2 -8.01 21.17 1.86
C LYS A 2 -8.69 19.81 1.74
N THR A 3 -7.95 18.71 1.74
CA THR A 3 -8.49 17.36 1.75
C THR A 3 -8.90 16.99 3.18
N SER A 4 -10.16 17.24 3.50
CA SER A 4 -10.80 16.75 4.73
C SER A 4 -10.95 15.23 4.63
N THR A 5 -10.09 14.48 5.31
CA THR A 5 -10.30 13.04 5.59
C THR A 5 -10.92 12.90 6.98
N HIS A 6 -12.25 13.05 7.07
CA HIS A 6 -12.99 12.62 8.25
C HIS A 6 -13.05 11.09 8.28
N GLN A 7 -12.01 10.45 8.83
CA GLN A 7 -12.04 9.04 9.20
C GLN A 7 -12.97 8.90 10.41
N HIS A 8 -14.27 8.72 10.19
CA HIS A 8 -15.24 8.34 11.23
C HIS A 8 -15.13 6.84 11.49
N GLY A 9 -13.96 6.38 11.92
CA GLY A 9 -13.81 5.08 12.56
C GLY A 9 -14.28 5.20 14.01
N ASN A 10 -15.04 4.23 14.50
CA ASN A 10 -15.42 4.14 15.91
C ASN A 10 -14.20 4.48 16.78
N LYS A 11 -14.24 5.56 17.56
CA LYS A 11 -13.08 6.06 18.31
C LYS A 11 -12.40 4.97 19.13
N PHE A 12 -13.14 3.96 19.59
CA PHE A 12 -12.61 2.77 20.24
C PHE A 12 -11.54 2.03 19.42
N SER A 13 -11.71 1.88 18.11
CA SER A 13 -10.78 1.10 17.27
C SER A 13 -9.42 1.77 17.08
N SER A 14 -9.34 3.10 17.15
CA SER A 14 -8.06 3.81 17.15
C SER A 14 -7.32 3.67 18.49
N PHE A 15 -8.03 3.65 19.62
CA PHE A 15 -7.44 3.38 20.93
C PHE A 15 -6.82 1.98 21.00
N PHE A 16 -7.48 0.95 20.47
CA PHE A 16 -6.91 -0.41 20.41
C PHE A 16 -5.59 -0.44 19.63
N CYS A 17 -5.49 0.28 18.51
CA CYS A 17 -4.24 0.35 17.74
C CYS A 17 -3.11 1.05 18.50
N ASN A 18 -3.43 2.06 19.31
CA ASN A 18 -2.43 2.78 20.10
C ASN A 18 -1.85 1.91 21.23
N LEU A 19 -2.64 0.97 21.77
CA LEU A 19 -2.21 0.10 22.86
C LEU A 19 -1.57 -1.21 22.38
N PHE A 20 -2.12 -1.84 21.34
CA PHE A 20 -1.68 -3.17 20.86
C PHE A 20 -0.89 -3.13 19.55
N GLY A 21 -0.76 -1.95 18.93
CA GLY A 21 -0.17 -1.79 17.61
C GLY A 21 -1.17 -2.00 16.47
N HIS A 22 -0.69 -1.75 15.25
CA HIS A 22 -1.51 -1.87 14.05
C HIS A 22 -1.48 -3.29 13.50
N HIS A 23 -2.66 -3.87 13.28
CA HIS A 23 -2.79 -5.14 12.57
C HIS A 23 -3.02 -4.89 11.08
N TYR A 24 -1.92 -4.84 10.34
CA TYR A 24 -1.92 -4.61 8.90
C TYR A 24 -2.18 -5.89 8.11
N VAL A 25 -3.15 -5.83 7.20
CA VAL A 25 -3.40 -6.86 6.18
C VAL A 25 -3.08 -6.33 4.79
N VAL A 26 -2.61 -7.19 3.89
CA VAL A 26 -2.28 -6.79 2.51
C VAL A 26 -3.56 -6.34 1.79
N SER A 27 -3.61 -5.10 1.35
CA SER A 27 -4.71 -4.56 0.54
C SER A 27 -4.41 -4.66 -0.95
N LYS A 28 -3.15 -4.50 -1.36
CA LYS A 28 -2.71 -4.56 -2.77
C LYS A 28 -1.29 -5.11 -2.89
N LYS A 29 -1.03 -5.94 -3.90
CA LYS A 29 0.31 -6.44 -4.24
C LYS A 29 0.83 -5.72 -5.48
N VAL A 30 1.55 -4.62 -5.27
CA VAL A 30 2.09 -3.77 -6.35
C VAL A 30 3.13 -4.52 -7.17
N THR A 31 4.07 -5.17 -6.50
CA THR A 31 5.03 -6.10 -7.10
C THR A 31 5.21 -7.30 -6.18
N GLN A 32 6.21 -8.16 -6.45
CA GLN A 32 6.61 -9.22 -5.51
C GLN A 32 7.11 -8.66 -4.17
N HIS A 33 7.76 -7.49 -4.18
CA HIS A 33 8.40 -6.90 -3.00
C HIS A 33 7.64 -5.70 -2.43
N ILE A 34 6.90 -4.97 -3.26
CA ILE A 34 6.14 -3.79 -2.85
C ILE A 34 4.68 -4.19 -2.65
N LYS A 35 4.16 -3.92 -1.46
CA LYS A 35 2.78 -4.20 -1.08
C LYS A 35 2.20 -3.01 -0.33
N GLU A 36 0.92 -2.78 -0.52
CA GLU A 36 0.11 -1.88 0.30
C GLU A 36 -0.64 -2.70 1.35
N TYR A 37 -0.84 -2.07 2.50
CA TYR A 37 -1.52 -2.68 3.63
C TYR A 37 -2.51 -1.71 4.23
N LYS A 38 -3.54 -2.29 4.86
CA LYS A 38 -4.55 -1.57 5.61
C LYS A 38 -4.70 -2.16 7.00
N CYS A 39 -4.72 -1.31 8.02
CA CYS A 39 -5.03 -1.74 9.36
C CYS A 39 -6.53 -2.06 9.47
N ILE A 40 -6.89 -3.27 9.88
CA ILE A 40 -8.31 -3.70 9.99
C ILE A 40 -9.10 -2.96 11.06
N HIS A 41 -8.42 -2.27 11.99
CA HIS A 41 -9.06 -1.60 13.12
C HIS A 41 -9.23 -0.10 12.88
N CYS A 42 -8.16 0.60 12.47
CA CYS A 42 -8.16 2.05 12.31
C CYS A 42 -8.13 2.52 10.86
N GLN A 43 -8.16 1.59 9.89
CA GLN A 43 -8.14 1.88 8.46
C GLN A 43 -6.90 2.66 7.97
N LYS A 44 -5.85 2.76 8.79
CA LYS A 44 -4.57 3.36 8.40
C LYS A 44 -3.93 2.55 7.27
N GLU A 45 -3.47 3.25 6.24
CA GLU A 45 -2.88 2.64 5.05
C GLU A 45 -1.37 2.93 4.98
N VAL A 46 -0.61 1.88 4.67
CA VAL A 46 0.86 1.92 4.58
C VAL A 46 1.32 1.11 3.38
N THR A 47 2.53 1.38 2.89
CA THR A 47 3.17 0.60 1.83
C THR A 47 4.58 0.21 2.21
N THR A 48 5.11 -0.82 1.57
CA THR A 48 6.53 -1.15 1.64
C THR A 48 7.32 -0.13 0.82
N ASP A 49 8.34 0.51 1.40
CA ASP A 49 9.25 1.40 0.71
C ASP A 49 10.42 0.62 0.04
N VAL A 50 11.31 1.34 -0.65
CA VAL A 50 12.46 0.77 -1.35
C VAL A 50 13.47 0.07 -0.43
N SER A 51 13.44 0.37 0.87
CA SER A 51 14.28 -0.27 1.90
C SER A 51 13.61 -1.46 2.56
N GLY A 52 12.38 -1.80 2.17
CA GLY A 52 11.59 -2.88 2.77
C GLY A 52 10.83 -2.48 4.04
N LYS A 53 10.82 -1.19 4.42
CA LYS A 53 10.13 -0.70 5.62
C LYS A 53 8.72 -0.24 5.29
N LEU A 54 7.86 -0.18 6.31
CA LEU A 54 6.52 0.38 6.15
C LEU A 54 6.56 1.91 6.23
N SER A 55 6.01 2.56 5.22
CA SER A 55 5.82 4.01 5.14
C SER A 55 4.35 4.35 4.87
N ALA A 56 3.93 5.59 5.12
CA ALA A 56 2.55 5.99 4.90
C ALA A 56 2.17 5.89 3.43
N LEU A 57 0.99 5.32 3.14
CA LEU A 57 0.45 5.28 1.78
C LEU A 57 -0.20 6.63 1.47
N THR A 58 0.61 7.60 1.08
CA THR A 58 0.14 8.92 0.65
C THR A 58 -0.50 8.84 -0.75
N PRO A 59 -1.31 9.84 -1.16
CA PRO A 59 -1.85 9.88 -2.53
C PRO A 59 -0.76 9.82 -3.61
N GLN A 60 0.35 10.53 -3.40
CA GLN A 60 1.51 10.48 -4.29
C GLN A 60 2.10 9.06 -4.35
N MET A 61 2.20 8.38 -3.22
CA MET A 61 2.71 7.02 -3.17
C MET A 61 1.76 6.01 -3.85
N GLN A 62 0.44 6.22 -3.75
CA GLN A 62 -0.56 5.42 -4.48
C GLN A 62 -0.41 5.56 -6.00
N GLU A 63 -0.15 6.77 -6.48
CA GLU A 63 0.10 7.04 -7.90
C GLU A 63 1.39 6.36 -8.40
N ILE A 64 2.47 6.50 -7.62
CA ILE A 64 3.75 5.83 -7.89
C ILE A 64 3.57 4.30 -7.92
N ASN A 65 2.91 3.74 -6.91
CA ASN A 65 2.65 2.30 -6.83
C ASN A 65 1.83 1.81 -8.02
N SER A 66 0.79 2.53 -8.42
CA SER A 66 -0.03 2.16 -9.57
C SER A 66 0.78 2.14 -10.87
N THR A 67 1.65 3.14 -11.06
CA THR A 67 2.58 3.18 -12.20
C THR A 67 3.57 2.01 -12.16
N LEU A 68 4.11 1.69 -10.99
CA LEU A 68 5.05 0.59 -10.79
C LEU A 68 4.41 -0.78 -11.06
N GLU A 69 3.16 -0.99 -10.63
CA GLU A 69 2.38 -2.19 -10.89
C GLU A 69 2.21 -2.42 -12.39
N ASP A 70 1.79 -1.39 -13.13
CA ASP A 70 1.64 -1.45 -14.59
C ASP A 70 2.96 -1.82 -15.29
N MET A 71 4.06 -1.16 -14.89
CA MET A 71 5.40 -1.45 -15.42
C MET A 71 5.84 -2.89 -15.11
N TYR A 72 5.58 -3.36 -13.89
CA TYR A 72 5.91 -4.70 -13.44
C TYR A 72 5.15 -5.75 -14.25
N HIS A 73 3.83 -5.59 -14.43
CA HIS A 73 3.02 -6.48 -15.25
C HIS A 73 3.43 -6.47 -16.72
N LYS A 74 3.67 -5.29 -17.31
CA LYS A 74 4.19 -5.17 -18.68
C LYS A 74 5.50 -5.94 -18.83
N ARG A 75 6.44 -5.81 -17.89
CA ARG A 75 7.73 -6.52 -17.93
C ARG A 75 7.54 -8.03 -17.78
N LYS A 76 6.69 -8.47 -16.85
CA LYS A 76 6.44 -9.90 -16.59
C LYS A 76 5.75 -10.60 -17.76
N ASN A 77 4.90 -9.89 -18.48
CA ASN A 77 4.14 -10.42 -19.61
C ASN A 77 4.87 -10.29 -20.95
N ARG A 78 6.10 -9.72 -20.99
CA ARG A 78 6.90 -9.71 -22.22
C ARG A 78 7.33 -11.14 -22.57
N VAL A 79 6.76 -11.67 -23.64
CA VAL A 79 7.27 -12.86 -24.31
C VAL A 79 8.52 -12.44 -25.07
N VAL A 80 9.70 -12.74 -24.53
CA VAL A 80 10.96 -12.55 -25.26
C VAL A 80 10.95 -13.55 -26.41
N HIS A 81 10.75 -13.06 -27.63
CA HIS A 81 10.99 -13.87 -28.81
C HIS A 81 12.50 -14.10 -28.85
N GLN A 82 12.92 -15.35 -28.63
CA GLN A 82 14.30 -15.72 -28.88
C GLN A 82 14.52 -15.54 -30.38
N VAL A 83 15.35 -14.56 -30.74
CA VAL A 83 15.87 -14.46 -32.11
C VAL A 83 16.81 -15.65 -32.29
N ALA A 84 16.42 -16.54 -33.20
CA ALA A 84 17.21 -17.69 -33.62
C ALA A 84 18.41 -17.26 -34.47
#